data_AF-A0A951WAL0-F1
#
_entry.id   AF-A0A951WAL0-F1
#
_cell.length_a   1.000
_cell.length_b   1.000
_cell.length_c   1.000
_cell.angle_alpha   90.00
_cell.angle_beta   90.00
_cell.angle_gamma   90.00
#
_symmetry.space_group_name_H-M   'P 1'
#
loop_
_entity.id
_entity.type
_entity.pdbx_description
1 polymer ?
#
loop_
_entity_poly.entity_id
_entity_poly.type
_entity_poly.pdbx_seq_one_letter_code
_entity_poly.pdbx_strand_id
1 'polypeptide(L)'
;MSKDIILSQKHIEIRIFNIREVQVMIDRDLAEMYQVETRVLNQAVKRNIERFPQQFRFQLSDDEKMELVTNCDRFDSLKHSSTNPYAFTEQGVAMLSAVLRSDIAVKVSIQIINAFIEMRKIIANHSGLLQRMEGVERKLLETDHKFEQIFDALENKDMIPSQGVFFDNQVFDAYELASKIIRSAKKQIVLIDNYINESTFTHLSKKKKGAKCIIFTKNPSNRIRLDLAKANEQYGDFEIKEFDKSHDRFLILDEETVYH
;
A
#
# COMPACT_ATOMS: atom_id res chain seq x y z
N MET A 1 4.49 -4.78 60.60
CA MET A 1 3.51 -4.61 59.50
C MET A 1 4.18 -5.06 58.21
N SER A 2 3.79 -6.24 57.71
CA SER A 2 4.24 -6.81 56.45
C SER A 2 3.70 -5.97 55.30
N LYS A 3 4.56 -5.21 54.61
CA LYS A 3 4.24 -4.67 53.28
C LYS A 3 4.07 -5.86 52.36
N ASP A 4 2.84 -6.25 52.07
CA ASP A 4 2.57 -7.18 50.97
C ASP A 4 3.00 -6.48 49.68
N ILE A 5 4.16 -6.86 49.17
CA ILE A 5 4.61 -6.46 47.83
C ILE A 5 3.79 -7.28 46.84
N ILE A 6 2.61 -6.77 46.52
CA ILE A 6 1.85 -7.20 45.35
C ILE A 6 2.46 -6.43 44.18
N LEU A 7 3.38 -7.05 43.44
CA LEU A 7 3.78 -6.51 42.15
C LEU A 7 2.56 -6.63 41.23
N SER A 8 2.19 -5.56 40.54
CA SER A 8 1.12 -5.65 39.56
C SER A 8 1.57 -6.55 38.42
N GLN A 9 0.64 -7.34 37.86
CA GLN A 9 0.94 -8.24 36.76
C GLN A 9 1.62 -7.51 35.59
N LYS A 10 1.10 -6.33 35.23
CA LYS A 10 1.68 -5.44 34.22
C LYS A 10 3.13 -5.05 34.52
N HIS A 11 3.49 -4.90 35.79
CA HIS A 11 4.86 -4.58 36.19
C HIS A 11 5.83 -5.73 35.95
N ILE A 12 5.38 -6.99 36.03
CA ILE A 12 6.20 -8.16 35.72
C ILE A 12 6.29 -8.34 34.21
N GLU A 13 5.18 -8.17 33.50
CA GLU A 13 5.10 -8.38 32.06
C GLU A 13 6.08 -7.49 31.27
N ILE A 14 6.21 -6.21 31.62
CA ILE A 14 7.16 -5.28 30.97
C ILE A 14 8.65 -5.61 31.22
N ARG A 15 8.93 -6.61 32.06
CA ARG A 15 10.28 -7.07 32.38
C ARG A 15 10.61 -8.45 31.78
N ILE A 16 9.69 -8.99 30.98
CA ILE A 16 9.92 -10.18 30.16
C ILE A 16 10.30 -9.73 28.75
N PHE A 17 11.44 -10.21 28.27
CA PHE A 17 12.04 -9.89 26.97
C PHE A 17 12.08 -11.12 26.09
N ASN A 18 12.04 -10.94 24.78
CA ASN A 18 12.38 -12.00 23.82
C ASN A 18 13.84 -11.84 23.41
N ILE A 19 14.70 -12.77 23.81
CA ILE A 19 16.11 -12.80 23.44
C ILE A 19 16.43 -14.21 22.94
N ARG A 20 17.02 -14.31 21.74
CA ARG A 20 17.27 -15.59 21.05
C ARG A 20 16.00 -16.46 20.91
N GLU A 21 14.88 -15.84 20.55
CA GLU A 21 13.57 -16.51 20.42
C GLU A 21 13.03 -17.15 21.73
N VAL A 22 13.55 -16.74 22.89
CA VAL A 22 13.12 -17.24 24.19
C VAL A 22 12.70 -16.09 25.09
N GLN A 23 11.57 -16.27 25.79
CA GLN A 23 11.12 -15.33 26.82
C GLN A 23 12.02 -15.42 28.05
N VAL A 24 12.63 -14.30 28.43
CA VAL A 24 13.61 -14.21 29.53
C VAL A 24 13.39 -12.98 30.39
N MET A 25 13.83 -13.05 31.64
CA MET A 25 14.00 -11.90 32.54
C MET A 25 15.47 -11.67 32.86
N ILE A 26 15.83 -10.41 33.01
CA ILE A 26 17.22 -9.99 33.26
C ILE A 26 17.53 -10.04 34.76
N ASP A 27 18.73 -10.49 35.12
CA ASP A 27 19.20 -10.64 36.50
C ASP A 27 19.01 -9.41 37.38
N ARG A 28 19.17 -8.22 36.81
CA ARG A 28 18.96 -6.94 37.50
C ARG A 28 17.49 -6.71 37.86
N ASP A 29 16.59 -6.95 36.91
CA ASP A 29 15.15 -6.86 37.12
C ASP A 29 14.69 -7.90 38.16
N LEU A 30 15.17 -9.14 38.04
CA LEU A 30 14.88 -10.21 38.99
C LEU A 30 15.40 -9.86 40.39
N ALA A 31 16.64 -9.39 40.51
CA ALA A 31 17.24 -9.05 41.79
C ALA A 31 16.45 -7.94 42.50
N GLU A 32 16.00 -6.91 41.77
CA GLU A 32 15.14 -5.86 42.30
C GLU A 32 13.81 -6.43 42.83
N MET A 33 13.13 -7.27 42.05
CA MET A 33 11.87 -7.90 42.48
C MET A 33 12.06 -8.80 43.71
N TYR A 34 13.17 -9.55 43.74
CA TYR A 34 13.54 -10.41 44.87
C TYR A 34 14.09 -9.64 46.07
N GLN A 35 14.27 -8.32 45.96
CA GLN A 35 14.85 -7.44 46.99
C GLN A 35 16.25 -7.88 47.44
N VAL A 36 17.07 -8.28 46.48
CA VAL A 36 18.49 -8.63 46.68
C VAL A 36 19.36 -7.86 45.70
N GLU A 37 20.65 -7.73 46.00
CA GLU A 37 21.59 -7.20 45.01
C GLU A 37 21.75 -8.18 43.85
N THR A 38 21.92 -7.68 42.62
CA THR A 38 22.19 -8.51 41.44
C THR A 38 23.41 -9.42 41.63
N ARG A 39 24.44 -8.94 42.32
CA ARG A 39 25.62 -9.73 42.67
C ARG A 39 25.28 -10.89 43.60
N VAL A 40 24.40 -10.68 44.59
CA VAL A 40 23.95 -11.72 45.53
C VAL A 40 23.14 -12.78 44.80
N LEU A 41 22.22 -12.38 43.92
CA LEU A 41 21.46 -13.31 43.09
C LEU A 41 22.39 -14.18 42.23
N ASN A 42 23.32 -13.56 41.50
CA ASN A 42 24.27 -14.27 40.64
C ASN A 42 25.23 -15.17 41.45
N GLN A 43 25.61 -14.76 42.66
CA GLN A 43 26.42 -15.61 43.55
C GLN A 43 25.64 -16.84 44.01
N ALA A 44 24.36 -16.68 44.37
CA ALA A 44 23.50 -17.79 44.78
C ALA A 44 23.32 -18.81 43.65
N VAL A 45 23.14 -18.33 42.41
CA VAL A 45 23.11 -19.16 41.21
C VAL A 45 24.44 -19.88 40.99
N LYS A 46 25.57 -19.18 41.07
CA LYS A 46 26.90 -19.78 40.89
C LYS A 46 27.18 -20.91 41.88
N ARG A 47 26.70 -20.79 43.13
CA ARG A 47 26.80 -21.86 44.15
C ARG A 47 25.93 -23.09 43.85
N ASN A 48 24.94 -22.94 42.98
CA ASN A 48 23.96 -23.97 42.64
C ASN A 48 23.92 -24.24 41.12
N ILE A 49 25.05 -24.08 40.43
CA ILE A 49 25.11 -24.02 38.96
C ILE A 49 24.55 -25.26 38.27
N GLU A 50 24.61 -26.42 38.92
CA GLU A 50 24.02 -27.69 38.45
C GLU A 50 22.50 -27.60 38.20
N ARG A 51 21.81 -26.65 38.87
CA ARG A 51 20.38 -26.38 38.68
C ARG A 51 20.08 -25.43 37.52
N PHE A 52 21.10 -24.80 36.95
CA PHE A 52 20.97 -23.78 35.92
C PHE A 52 21.74 -24.19 34.66
N PRO A 53 21.25 -25.21 33.92
CA PRO A 53 21.77 -25.51 32.59
C PRO A 53 21.62 -24.29 31.67
N GLN A 54 22.37 -24.28 30.56
CA GLN A 54 22.43 -23.14 29.64
C GLN A 54 21.05 -22.72 29.10
N GLN A 55 20.13 -23.67 28.91
CA GLN A 55 18.76 -23.39 28.48
C GLN A 55 17.91 -22.67 29.54
N PHE A 56 18.31 -22.69 30.82
CA PHE A 56 17.60 -22.02 31.91
C PHE A 56 18.18 -20.64 32.20
N ARG A 57 19.47 -20.48 31.93
CA ARG A 57 20.20 -19.25 32.15
C ARG A 57 21.39 -19.13 31.22
N PHE A 58 21.55 -17.97 30.60
CA PHE A 58 22.69 -17.65 29.77
C PHE A 58 23.11 -16.19 29.95
N GLN A 59 24.36 -15.89 29.61
CA GLN A 59 24.88 -14.52 29.62
C GLN A 59 24.59 -13.85 28.27
N LEU A 60 24.20 -12.58 28.31
CA LEU A 60 24.01 -11.80 27.09
C LEU A 60 25.35 -11.49 26.40
N SER A 61 25.33 -11.41 25.07
CA SER A 61 26.43 -10.84 24.28
C SER A 61 26.49 -9.31 24.47
N ASP A 62 27.57 -8.70 23.99
CA ASP A 62 27.70 -7.24 24.01
C ASP A 62 26.63 -6.56 23.15
N ASP A 63 26.30 -7.15 22.00
CA ASP A 63 25.25 -6.65 21.11
C ASP A 63 23.86 -6.76 21.76
N GLU A 64 23.54 -7.91 22.36
CA GLU A 64 22.27 -8.12 23.07
C GLU A 64 22.13 -7.18 24.27
N LYS A 65 23.22 -6.93 25.00
CA LYS A 65 23.25 -5.93 26.08
C LYS A 65 23.02 -4.53 25.52
N MET A 66 23.66 -4.16 24.42
CA MET A 66 23.53 -2.83 23.83
C MET A 66 22.08 -2.58 23.40
N GLU A 67 21.48 -3.53 22.69
CA GLU A 67 20.07 -3.48 22.29
C GLU A 67 19.13 -3.36 23.50
N LEU A 68 19.38 -4.15 24.56
CA LEU A 68 18.61 -4.08 25.80
C LEU A 68 18.68 -2.67 26.42
N VAL A 69 19.86 -2.05 26.46
CA VAL A 69 20.05 -0.70 27.01
C VAL A 69 19.36 0.35 26.15
N THR A 70 19.52 0.28 24.82
CA THR A 70 18.91 1.23 23.88
C THR A 70 17.38 1.23 23.98
N ASN A 71 16.78 0.07 24.21
CA ASN A 71 15.33 -0.08 24.25
C ASN A 71 14.72 0.16 25.65
N CYS A 72 15.53 0.30 26.69
CA CYS A 72 15.05 0.38 28.08
C CYS A 72 15.96 1.24 28.96
N ASP A 73 15.56 2.50 29.19
CA ASP A 73 16.28 3.49 30.02
C ASP A 73 16.66 2.97 31.42
N ARG A 74 15.87 2.08 32.02
CA ARG A 74 16.17 1.49 33.35
C ARG A 74 17.46 0.66 33.36
N PHE A 75 17.94 0.23 32.21
CA PHE A 75 19.20 -0.47 32.05
C PHE A 75 20.37 0.43 31.68
N ASP A 76 20.22 1.76 31.65
CA ASP A 76 21.29 2.71 31.31
C ASP A 76 22.59 2.49 32.09
N SER A 77 22.50 2.09 33.36
CA SER A 77 23.68 1.78 34.17
C SER A 77 24.43 0.50 33.73
N LEU A 78 23.88 -0.30 32.80
CA LEU A 78 24.60 -1.39 32.12
C LEU A 78 25.44 -0.90 30.93
N LYS A 79 25.20 0.31 30.40
CA LYS A 79 25.90 0.87 29.24
C LYS A 79 27.43 0.89 29.42
N HIS A 80 27.86 1.22 30.62
CA HIS A 80 29.27 1.29 30.99
C HIS A 80 29.72 0.10 31.86
N SER A 81 28.85 -0.90 32.05
CA SER A 81 29.20 -2.10 32.78
C SER A 81 30.16 -2.97 31.97
N SER A 82 31.28 -3.34 32.59
CA SER A 82 32.24 -4.31 32.04
C SER A 82 31.73 -5.75 32.06
N THR A 83 30.63 -6.02 32.77
CA THR A 83 30.03 -7.35 32.86
C THR A 83 28.66 -7.37 32.20
N ASN A 84 28.43 -8.34 31.33
CA ASN A 84 27.14 -8.55 30.69
C ASN A 84 26.16 -9.22 31.65
N PRO A 85 24.89 -8.79 31.66
CA PRO A 85 23.89 -9.35 32.54
C PRO A 85 23.54 -10.79 32.14
N TYR A 86 22.97 -11.52 33.09
CA TYR A 86 22.40 -12.84 32.81
C TYR A 86 20.91 -12.76 32.53
N ALA A 87 20.47 -13.55 31.57
CA ALA A 87 19.09 -13.78 31.23
C ALA A 87 18.62 -15.12 31.82
N PHE A 88 17.39 -15.14 32.32
CA PHE A 88 16.76 -16.30 32.94
C PHE A 88 15.43 -16.59 32.25
N THR A 89 15.24 -17.83 31.80
CA THR A 89 13.96 -18.30 31.29
C THR A 89 12.97 -18.53 32.43
N GLU A 90 11.71 -18.83 32.12
CA GLU A 90 10.72 -19.26 33.12
C GLU A 90 11.25 -20.38 34.02
N GLN A 91 11.92 -21.38 33.44
CA GLN A 91 12.53 -22.49 34.18
C GLN A 91 13.70 -22.01 35.04
N GLY A 92 14.52 -21.07 34.54
CA GLY A 92 15.56 -20.42 35.33
C GLY A 92 15.00 -19.67 36.54
N VAL A 93 13.92 -18.93 36.35
CA VAL A 93 13.22 -18.23 37.45
C VAL A 93 12.62 -19.23 38.44
N ALA A 94 12.03 -20.32 37.95
CA ALA A 94 11.55 -21.39 38.82
C ALA A 94 12.70 -21.98 39.67
N MET A 95 13.89 -22.15 39.11
CA MET A 95 15.07 -22.59 39.88
C MET A 95 15.56 -21.55 40.90
N LEU A 96 15.38 -20.25 40.64
CA LEU A 96 15.69 -19.21 41.63
C LEU A 96 14.86 -19.36 42.91
N SER A 97 13.60 -19.81 42.82
CA SER A 97 12.74 -20.06 43.99
C SER A 97 13.30 -21.14 44.94
N ALA A 98 14.06 -22.10 44.41
CA ALA A 98 14.68 -23.15 45.21
C ALA A 98 15.98 -22.69 45.91
N VAL A 99 16.57 -21.60 45.42
CA VAL A 99 17.87 -21.07 45.86
C VAL A 99 17.70 -19.83 46.75
N LEU A 100 16.74 -18.97 46.44
CA LEU A 100 16.35 -17.80 47.23
C LEU A 100 15.20 -18.17 48.16
N ARG A 101 15.52 -18.44 49.43
CA ARG A 101 14.57 -19.01 50.41
C ARG A 101 13.78 -17.99 51.25
N SER A 102 13.71 -16.72 50.84
CA SER A 102 12.94 -15.72 51.59
C SER A 102 11.44 -15.80 51.24
N ASP A 103 10.56 -15.48 52.19
CA ASP A 103 9.10 -15.45 51.94
C ASP A 103 8.73 -14.51 50.79
N ILE A 104 9.47 -13.40 50.66
CA ILE A 104 9.33 -12.45 49.55
C ILE A 104 9.70 -13.13 48.24
N ALA A 105 10.81 -13.87 48.19
CA ALA A 105 11.23 -14.56 46.98
C ALA A 105 10.24 -15.63 46.54
N VAL A 106 9.70 -16.41 47.48
CA VAL A 106 8.66 -17.39 47.17
C VAL A 106 7.43 -16.72 46.53
N LYS A 107 6.94 -15.62 47.12
CA LYS A 107 5.78 -14.87 46.57
C LYS A 107 6.06 -14.30 45.18
N VAL A 108 7.23 -13.68 44.99
CA VAL A 108 7.64 -13.06 43.72
C VAL A 108 7.80 -14.13 42.63
N SER A 109 8.41 -15.27 42.94
CA SER A 109 8.54 -16.38 41.97
C SER A 109 7.18 -16.87 41.48
N ILE A 110 6.20 -17.01 42.37
CA ILE A 110 4.83 -17.40 41.98
C ILE A 110 4.21 -16.37 41.02
N GLN A 111 4.35 -15.08 41.32
CA GLN A 111 3.82 -14.01 40.47
C GLN A 111 4.50 -14.00 39.09
N ILE A 112 5.81 -14.21 39.04
CA ILE A 112 6.55 -14.27 37.77
C ILE A 112 6.11 -15.47 36.93
N ILE A 113 6.04 -16.67 37.51
CA ILE A 113 5.60 -17.88 36.80
C ILE A 113 4.19 -17.67 36.22
N ASN A 114 3.27 -17.09 36.99
CA ASN A 114 1.93 -16.77 36.51
C ASN A 114 1.95 -15.81 35.31
N ALA A 115 2.82 -14.79 35.31
CA ALA A 115 2.96 -13.87 34.19
C ALA A 115 3.46 -14.58 32.90
N PHE A 116 4.44 -15.47 33.01
CA PHE A 116 4.89 -16.29 31.87
C PHE A 116 3.78 -17.19 31.31
N ILE A 117 2.98 -17.80 32.20
CA ILE A 117 1.82 -18.63 31.80
C ILE A 117 0.78 -17.80 31.04
N GLU A 118 0.42 -16.62 31.56
CA GLU A 118 -0.56 -15.73 30.91
C GLU A 118 -0.06 -15.22 29.56
N MET A 119 1.23 -14.85 29.45
CA MET A 119 1.81 -14.49 28.15
C MET A 119 1.70 -15.63 27.13
N ARG A 120 1.94 -16.87 27.56
CA ARG A 120 1.82 -18.03 26.67
C ARG A 120 0.38 -18.24 26.20
N LYS A 121 -0.60 -18.04 27.08
CA LYS A 121 -2.03 -18.09 26.73
C LYS A 121 -2.39 -16.99 25.73
N ILE A 122 -1.88 -15.77 25.93
CA ILE A 122 -2.07 -14.66 25.00
C ILE A 122 -1.52 -15.06 23.61
N ILE A 123 -0.26 -15.49 23.51
CA ILE A 123 0.35 -15.89 22.23
C ILE A 123 -0.45 -17.02 21.57
N ALA A 124 -0.84 -18.05 22.32
CA ALA A 124 -1.64 -19.16 21.80
C ALA A 124 -3.02 -18.70 21.28
N ASN A 125 -3.67 -17.77 21.98
CA ASN A 125 -4.97 -17.21 21.59
C ASN A 125 -4.89 -16.25 20.38
N HIS A 126 -3.73 -15.66 20.09
CA HIS A 126 -3.53 -14.79 18.92
C HIS A 126 -3.33 -15.56 17.60
N SER A 127 -3.20 -16.89 17.63
CA SER A 127 -3.20 -17.74 16.42
C SER A 127 -4.44 -17.52 15.54
N GLY A 128 -5.61 -17.30 16.16
CA GLY A 128 -6.84 -16.97 15.44
C GLY A 128 -6.80 -15.60 14.75
N LEU A 129 -6.02 -14.63 15.27
CA LEU A 129 -5.82 -13.34 14.61
C LEU A 129 -4.89 -13.48 13.40
N LEU A 130 -3.83 -14.28 13.50
CA LEU A 130 -2.95 -14.59 12.36
C LEU A 130 -3.74 -15.22 11.20
N GLN A 131 -4.61 -16.20 11.50
CA GLN A 131 -5.46 -16.82 10.49
C GLN A 131 -6.42 -15.81 9.82
N ARG A 132 -6.94 -14.83 10.57
CA ARG A 132 -7.77 -13.76 10.00
C ARG A 132 -6.95 -12.83 9.11
N MET A 133 -5.69 -12.56 9.46
CA MET A 133 -4.78 -11.71 8.69
C MET A 133 -4.44 -12.35 7.34
N GLU A 134 -4.12 -13.66 7.32
CA GLU A 134 -3.93 -14.43 6.08
C GLU A 134 -5.18 -14.39 5.17
N GLY A 135 -6.37 -14.44 5.78
CA GLY A 135 -7.64 -14.32 5.06
C GLY A 135 -7.85 -12.94 4.43
N VAL A 136 -7.36 -11.87 5.05
CA VAL A 136 -7.41 -10.50 4.52
C VAL A 136 -6.42 -10.33 3.38
N GLU A 137 -5.17 -10.80 3.54
CA GLU A 137 -4.15 -10.75 2.49
C GLU A 137 -4.60 -11.47 1.21
N ARG A 138 -5.22 -12.65 1.35
CA ARG A 138 -5.78 -13.38 0.20
C ARG A 138 -6.85 -12.58 -0.53
N LYS A 139 -7.76 -11.95 0.21
CA LYS A 139 -8.80 -11.10 -0.39
C LYS A 139 -8.22 -9.89 -1.10
N LEU A 140 -7.13 -9.32 -0.59
CA LEU A 140 -6.43 -8.22 -1.24
C LEU A 140 -5.85 -8.66 -2.59
N LEU A 141 -5.13 -9.78 -2.62
CA LEU A 141 -4.58 -10.36 -3.85
C LEU A 141 -5.66 -10.67 -4.89
N GLU A 142 -6.78 -11.27 -4.47
CA GLU A 142 -7.93 -11.51 -5.36
C GLU A 142 -8.54 -10.22 -5.90
N THR A 143 -8.50 -9.16 -5.11
CA THR A 143 -9.03 -7.84 -5.48
C THR A 143 -8.11 -7.16 -6.49
N ASP A 144 -6.79 -7.20 -6.27
CA ASP A 144 -5.79 -6.66 -7.20
C ASP A 144 -5.89 -7.33 -8.57
N HIS A 145 -6.03 -8.67 -8.61
CA HIS A 145 -6.24 -9.40 -9.86
C HIS A 145 -7.52 -8.96 -10.59
N LYS A 146 -8.61 -8.70 -9.86
CA LYS A 146 -9.84 -8.18 -10.47
C LYS A 146 -9.66 -6.77 -11.01
N PHE A 147 -8.88 -5.94 -10.33
CA PHE A 147 -8.56 -4.60 -10.81
C PHE A 147 -7.74 -4.66 -12.10
N GLU A 148 -6.70 -5.49 -12.18
CA GLU A 148 -5.93 -5.70 -13.43
C GLU A 148 -6.85 -6.08 -14.60
N GLN A 149 -7.76 -7.06 -14.39
CA GLN A 149 -8.73 -7.46 -15.42
C GLN A 149 -9.66 -6.32 -15.85
N ILE A 150 -10.09 -5.47 -14.92
CA ILE A 150 -10.93 -4.29 -15.23
C ILE A 150 -10.12 -3.26 -16.01
N PHE A 151 -8.87 -3.00 -15.60
CA PHE A 151 -8.00 -2.06 -16.29
C PHE A 151 -7.69 -2.52 -17.71
N ASP A 152 -7.35 -3.79 -17.91
CA ASP A 152 -7.14 -4.38 -19.23
C ASP A 152 -8.38 -4.23 -20.13
N ALA A 153 -9.58 -4.44 -19.57
CA ALA A 153 -10.83 -4.27 -20.31
C ALA A 153 -11.10 -2.80 -20.71
N LEU A 154 -10.73 -1.85 -19.84
CA LEU A 154 -10.86 -0.41 -20.08
C LEU A 154 -9.78 0.14 -21.01
N GLU A 155 -8.61 -0.51 -21.12
CA GLU A 155 -7.45 -0.06 -21.89
C GLU A 155 -7.54 -0.38 -23.40
N ASN A 156 -8.72 -0.68 -23.94
CA ASN A 156 -8.94 -0.75 -25.38
C ASN A 156 -8.80 0.65 -26.03
N LYS A 157 -7.56 1.14 -26.12
CA LYS A 157 -7.13 2.48 -26.56
C LYS A 157 -7.23 2.70 -28.08
N ASP A 158 -7.54 1.67 -28.86
CA ASP A 158 -7.54 1.71 -30.32
C ASP A 158 -8.94 1.79 -30.96
N MET A 159 -10.02 1.78 -30.17
CA MET A 159 -11.38 1.92 -30.69
C MET A 159 -11.86 3.36 -30.57
N ILE A 160 -12.31 3.93 -31.68
CA ILE A 160 -13.16 5.14 -31.65
C ILE A 160 -14.38 4.77 -30.79
N PRO A 161 -14.64 5.45 -29.67
CA PRO A 161 -15.75 5.11 -28.78
C PRO A 161 -17.06 5.14 -29.57
N SER A 162 -17.88 4.11 -29.44
CA SER A 162 -19.17 3.99 -30.13
C SER A 162 -20.20 5.02 -29.62
N GLN A 163 -19.99 5.57 -28.42
CA GLN A 163 -20.77 6.63 -27.80
C GLN A 163 -19.85 7.53 -26.96
N GLY A 164 -20.06 8.84 -27.00
CA GLY A 164 -19.31 9.80 -26.21
C GLY A 164 -20.07 11.12 -26.07
N VAL A 165 -20.11 11.66 -24.86
CA VAL A 165 -20.64 13.00 -24.56
C VAL A 165 -19.46 13.83 -24.08
N PHE A 166 -19.21 14.95 -24.74
CA PHE A 166 -18.19 15.92 -24.32
C PHE A 166 -18.86 17.04 -23.53
N PHE A 167 -18.29 17.40 -22.39
CA PHE A 167 -18.71 18.56 -21.60
C PHE A 167 -17.95 19.83 -22.05
N ASP A 168 -18.46 21.02 -21.72
CA ASP A 168 -17.94 22.33 -22.18
C ASP A 168 -16.42 22.55 -21.99
N ASN A 169 -15.80 21.88 -21.02
CA ASN A 169 -14.35 21.98 -20.74
C ASN A 169 -13.49 20.95 -21.48
N GLN A 170 -14.06 20.10 -22.34
CA GLN A 170 -13.36 19.03 -23.08
C GLN A 170 -13.18 19.34 -24.56
N VAL A 171 -12.98 20.63 -24.89
CA VAL A 171 -12.85 21.10 -26.28
C VAL A 171 -11.68 20.43 -27.01
N PHE A 172 -10.55 20.23 -26.31
CA PHE A 172 -9.37 19.57 -26.89
C PHE A 172 -9.61 18.09 -27.18
N ASP A 173 -10.24 17.37 -26.24
CA ASP A 173 -10.55 15.94 -26.39
C ASP A 173 -11.51 15.69 -27.57
N ALA A 174 -12.54 16.54 -27.70
CA ALA A 174 -13.47 16.52 -28.83
C ALA A 174 -12.75 16.78 -30.17
N TYR A 175 -11.83 17.74 -30.19
CA TYR A 175 -11.02 18.05 -31.37
C TYR A 175 -10.05 16.90 -31.74
N GLU A 176 -9.44 16.25 -30.75
CA GLU A 176 -8.57 15.09 -30.95
C GLU A 176 -9.36 13.92 -31.54
N LEU A 177 -10.54 13.61 -30.98
CA LEU A 177 -11.41 12.55 -31.48
C LEU A 177 -11.85 12.82 -32.92
N ALA A 178 -12.37 14.03 -33.21
CA ALA A 178 -12.76 14.41 -34.56
C ALA A 178 -11.57 14.30 -35.54
N SER A 179 -10.35 14.64 -35.11
CA SER A 179 -9.14 14.45 -35.91
C SER A 179 -8.83 12.97 -36.17
N LYS A 180 -9.02 12.08 -35.18
CA LYS A 180 -8.86 10.62 -35.35
C LYS A 180 -9.91 10.07 -36.33
N ILE A 181 -11.17 10.49 -36.20
CA ILE A 181 -12.28 10.12 -37.11
C ILE A 181 -11.95 10.55 -38.54
N ILE A 182 -11.58 11.82 -38.78
CA ILE A 182 -11.22 12.33 -40.11
C ILE A 182 -10.04 11.55 -40.73
N ARG A 183 -9.01 11.22 -39.93
CA ARG A 183 -7.86 10.42 -40.39
C ARG A 183 -8.21 8.97 -40.71
N SER A 184 -9.29 8.43 -40.13
CA SER A 184 -9.69 7.05 -40.34
C SER A 184 -10.28 6.80 -41.74
N ALA A 185 -10.94 7.82 -42.31
CA ALA A 185 -11.58 7.78 -43.63
C ALA A 185 -10.60 7.40 -44.75
N LYS A 186 -10.99 6.46 -45.60
CA LYS A 186 -10.14 5.91 -46.66
C LYS A 186 -10.50 6.43 -48.05
N LYS A 187 -11.78 6.65 -48.33
CA LYS A 187 -12.33 7.01 -49.65
C LYS A 187 -13.00 8.37 -49.62
N GLN A 188 -13.89 8.61 -48.67
CA GLN A 188 -14.75 9.78 -48.67
C GLN A 188 -15.12 10.26 -47.26
N ILE A 189 -15.23 11.58 -47.14
CA ILE A 189 -15.81 12.28 -45.99
C ILE A 189 -16.95 13.15 -46.52
N VAL A 190 -18.15 13.00 -45.94
CA VAL A 190 -19.28 13.90 -46.19
C VAL A 190 -19.59 14.66 -44.91
N LEU A 191 -19.50 15.98 -44.96
CA LEU A 191 -19.90 16.87 -43.86
C LEU A 191 -21.20 17.57 -44.25
N ILE A 192 -22.22 17.47 -43.41
CA ILE A 192 -23.44 18.27 -43.51
C ILE A 192 -23.36 19.28 -42.37
N ASP A 193 -23.21 20.57 -42.67
CA ASP A 193 -23.10 21.64 -41.68
C ASP A 193 -23.39 23.01 -42.29
N ASN A 194 -24.20 23.82 -41.60
CA ASN A 194 -24.54 25.19 -42.01
C ASN A 194 -23.60 26.26 -41.42
N TYR A 195 -22.68 25.88 -40.53
CA TYR A 195 -21.79 26.78 -39.79
C TYR A 195 -20.31 26.54 -40.13
N ILE A 196 -19.99 26.41 -41.43
CA ILE A 196 -18.62 26.15 -41.89
C ILE A 196 -17.78 27.43 -41.99
N ASN A 197 -16.48 27.31 -41.72
CA ASN A 197 -15.50 28.39 -41.88
C ASN A 197 -14.10 27.82 -42.21
N GLU A 198 -13.07 28.67 -42.21
CA GLU A 198 -11.67 28.28 -42.48
C GLU A 198 -11.15 27.14 -41.58
N SER A 199 -11.54 27.11 -40.31
CA SER A 199 -11.08 26.07 -39.39
C SER A 199 -11.68 24.71 -39.73
N THR A 200 -12.90 24.68 -40.31
CA THR A 200 -13.52 23.47 -40.84
C THR A 200 -12.65 22.84 -41.94
N PHE A 201 -12.20 23.63 -42.91
CA PHE A 201 -11.31 23.13 -43.98
C PHE A 201 -9.96 22.69 -43.42
N THR A 202 -9.40 23.45 -42.48
CA THR A 202 -8.14 23.13 -41.81
C THR A 202 -8.21 21.81 -41.02
N HIS A 203 -9.37 21.49 -40.44
CA HIS A 203 -9.56 20.23 -39.74
C HIS A 203 -9.74 19.06 -40.70
N LEU A 204 -10.57 19.24 -41.73
CA LEU A 204 -10.84 18.24 -42.76
C LEU A 204 -9.60 17.94 -43.63
N SER A 205 -8.64 18.86 -43.75
CA SER A 205 -7.38 18.63 -44.48
C SER A 205 -6.52 17.53 -43.84
N LYS A 206 -6.80 17.13 -42.60
CA LYS A 206 -6.20 15.93 -41.96
C LYS A 206 -6.65 14.62 -42.60
N LYS A 207 -7.57 14.63 -43.58
CA LYS A 207 -7.96 13.47 -44.38
C LYS A 207 -6.75 12.80 -45.04
N LYS A 208 -6.86 11.51 -45.35
CA LYS A 208 -5.84 10.82 -46.15
C LYS A 208 -5.75 11.42 -47.54
N LYS A 209 -4.53 11.43 -48.11
CA LYS A 209 -4.28 11.91 -49.48
C LYS A 209 -5.12 11.09 -50.48
N GLY A 210 -5.88 11.77 -51.33
CA GLY A 210 -6.81 11.14 -52.30
C GLY A 210 -8.20 10.81 -51.76
N ALA A 211 -8.48 11.01 -50.47
CA ALA A 211 -9.84 10.92 -49.95
C ALA A 211 -10.65 12.16 -50.35
N LYS A 212 -11.85 11.95 -50.89
CA LYS A 212 -12.75 13.03 -51.31
C LYS A 212 -13.51 13.61 -50.14
N CYS A 213 -13.56 14.93 -50.00
CA CYS A 213 -14.34 15.61 -48.98
C CYS A 213 -15.47 16.42 -49.63
N ILE A 214 -16.72 16.06 -49.32
CA ILE A 214 -17.92 16.74 -49.82
C ILE A 214 -18.60 17.45 -48.65
N ILE A 215 -18.77 18.76 -48.77
CA ILE A 215 -19.40 19.58 -47.74
C ILE A 215 -20.76 20.05 -48.26
N PHE A 216 -21.82 19.68 -47.55
CA PHE A 216 -23.18 20.12 -47.78
C PHE A 216 -23.51 21.28 -46.82
N THR A 217 -23.83 22.44 -47.38
CA THR A 217 -24.10 23.65 -46.60
C THR A 217 -25.15 24.52 -47.27
N LYS A 218 -25.95 25.24 -46.50
CA LYS A 218 -26.94 26.19 -47.02
C LYS A 218 -26.25 27.47 -47.50
N ASN A 219 -26.51 27.87 -48.74
CA ASN A 219 -26.08 29.15 -49.33
C ASN A 219 -24.60 29.51 -49.07
N PRO A 220 -23.62 28.75 -49.60
CA PRO A 220 -22.20 29.02 -49.36
C PRO A 220 -21.80 30.41 -49.84
N SER A 221 -21.37 31.25 -48.90
CA SER A 221 -20.94 32.62 -49.17
C SER A 221 -19.73 32.69 -50.11
N ASN A 222 -19.51 33.85 -50.76
CA ASN A 222 -18.32 34.07 -51.60
C ASN A 222 -17.00 33.84 -50.84
N ARG A 223 -16.96 34.14 -49.54
CA ARG A 223 -15.80 33.89 -48.69
C ARG A 223 -15.52 32.39 -48.57
N ILE A 224 -16.53 31.58 -48.27
CA ILE A 224 -16.42 30.11 -48.19
C ILE A 224 -15.93 29.53 -49.52
N ARG A 225 -16.39 30.07 -50.65
CA ARG A 225 -15.95 29.63 -51.98
C ARG A 225 -14.46 29.95 -52.23
N LEU A 226 -13.97 31.09 -51.74
CA LEU A 226 -12.55 31.43 -51.79
C LEU A 226 -11.72 30.51 -50.88
N ASP A 227 -12.21 30.21 -49.68
CA ASP A 227 -11.54 29.30 -48.74
C ASP A 227 -11.47 27.88 -49.32
N LEU A 228 -12.53 27.40 -49.98
CA LEU A 228 -12.55 26.15 -50.72
C LEU A 228 -11.48 26.12 -51.82
N ALA A 229 -11.36 27.19 -52.61
CA ALA A 229 -10.38 27.27 -53.69
C ALA A 229 -8.95 27.16 -53.15
N LYS A 230 -8.63 27.88 -52.06
CA LYS A 230 -7.33 27.80 -51.38
C LYS A 230 -7.07 26.42 -50.80
N ALA A 231 -8.07 25.80 -50.16
CA ALA A 231 -7.94 24.45 -49.62
C ALA A 231 -7.65 23.42 -50.72
N ASN A 232 -8.28 23.57 -51.89
CA ASN A 232 -8.03 22.70 -53.04
C ASN A 232 -6.65 22.90 -53.69
N GLU A 233 -6.12 24.13 -53.69
CA GLU A 233 -4.76 24.42 -54.17
C GLU A 233 -3.70 23.66 -53.37
N GLN A 234 -3.88 23.55 -52.04
CA GLN A 234 -2.92 22.91 -51.15
C GLN A 234 -3.17 21.42 -50.91
N TYR A 235 -4.43 21.01 -50.71
CA TYR A 235 -4.79 19.69 -50.20
C TYR A 235 -5.62 18.85 -51.18
N GLY A 236 -6.26 19.50 -52.16
CA GLY A 236 -7.10 18.84 -53.18
C GLY A 236 -8.33 18.10 -52.64
N ASP A 237 -9.16 17.65 -53.58
CA ASP A 237 -10.33 16.78 -53.36
C ASP A 237 -11.42 17.32 -52.41
N PHE A 238 -11.60 18.65 -52.33
CA PHE A 238 -12.74 19.27 -51.65
C PHE A 238 -13.81 19.71 -52.64
N GLU A 239 -15.07 19.43 -52.30
CA GLU A 239 -16.26 19.83 -53.06
C GLU A 239 -17.29 20.42 -52.11
N ILE A 240 -17.95 21.51 -52.51
CA ILE A 240 -19.11 22.07 -51.78
C ILE A 240 -20.36 21.90 -52.63
N LYS A 241 -21.43 21.43 -51.98
CA LYS A 241 -22.77 21.31 -52.55
C LYS A 241 -23.75 22.10 -51.70
N GLU A 242 -24.64 22.82 -52.38
CA GLU A 242 -25.72 23.53 -51.70
C GLU A 242 -26.76 22.53 -51.21
N PHE A 243 -27.15 22.66 -49.94
CA PHE A 243 -28.12 21.78 -49.31
C PHE A 243 -28.80 22.49 -48.15
N ASP A 244 -30.13 22.54 -48.17
CA ASP A 244 -30.96 23.30 -47.23
C ASP A 244 -31.93 22.41 -46.42
N LYS A 245 -31.84 21.08 -46.56
CA LYS A 245 -32.78 20.12 -45.95
C LYS A 245 -32.37 19.62 -44.56
N SER A 246 -31.21 20.02 -44.03
CA SER A 246 -30.77 19.66 -42.68
C SER A 246 -30.30 20.90 -41.92
N HIS A 247 -30.72 20.99 -40.66
CA HIS A 247 -30.18 21.94 -39.68
C HIS A 247 -29.14 21.30 -38.76
N ASP A 248 -29.14 19.98 -38.67
CA ASP A 248 -28.23 19.20 -37.83
C ASP A 248 -26.88 18.98 -38.54
N ARG A 249 -25.85 18.74 -37.72
CA ARG A 249 -24.49 18.44 -38.18
C ARG A 249 -24.32 16.94 -38.31
N PHE A 250 -23.83 16.49 -39.47
CA PHE A 250 -23.48 15.08 -39.67
C PHE A 250 -22.11 14.96 -40.32
N LEU A 251 -21.34 13.97 -39.88
CA LEU A 251 -20.09 13.55 -40.51
C LEU A 251 -20.23 12.09 -40.93
N ILE A 252 -20.16 11.82 -42.23
CA ILE A 252 -20.31 10.48 -42.79
C ILE A 252 -18.97 10.07 -43.40
N LEU A 253 -18.47 8.90 -43.03
CA LEU A 253 -17.22 8.34 -43.53
C LEU A 253 -17.49 7.13 -44.43
N ASP A 254 -16.85 7.13 -45.60
CA ASP A 254 -16.80 6.01 -46.54
C ASP A 254 -18.17 5.40 -46.89
N GLU A 255 -19.24 6.18 -46.80
CA GLU A 255 -20.65 5.78 -46.98
C GLU A 255 -21.17 4.70 -45.99
N GLU A 256 -20.37 4.36 -44.97
CA GLU A 256 -20.67 3.26 -44.04
C GLU A 256 -20.94 3.75 -42.61
N THR A 257 -20.23 4.78 -42.14
CA THR A 257 -20.29 5.22 -40.74
C THR A 257 -20.79 6.66 -40.63
N VAL A 258 -21.76 6.90 -39.76
CA VAL A 258 -22.37 8.23 -39.52
C VAL A 258 -22.09 8.67 -38.09
N TYR A 259 -21.63 9.92 -37.94
CA TYR A 259 -21.48 10.63 -36.67
C TYR A 259 -22.40 11.85 -36.69
N HIS A 260 -23.01 12.17 -35.55
CA HIS A 260 -23.87 13.33 -35.31
C HIS A 260 -23.35 14.12 -34.11
#